data_AF-A0A6B2LBB7-F1
#
_entry.id   AF-A0A6B2LBB7-F1
#
_cell.length_a   1.000
_cell.length_b   1.000
_cell.length_c   1.000
_cell.angle_alpha   90.00
_cell.angle_beta   90.00
_cell.angle_gamma   90.00
#
_symmetry.space_group_name_H-M   'P 1'
#
loop_
_entity.id
_entity.type
_entity.pdbx_description
1 polymer ?
#
loop_
_entity_poly.entity_id
_entity_poly.type
_entity_poly.pdbx_seq_one_letter_code
_entity_poly.pdbx_strand_id
1 'polypeptide(L)'
;MSLEAAKAIMEGYTKRANNEPWDWKQNDHLTQLAAQIDQLKQGFQTKDIFVRLSSRSPKDAAIGQRGVGIYKEAKKKIVALATELNDTLSTEDNTKLHALYVTGTEALRIQNGEQAIDLFLSSARIQDDLRQYTLHPNQDFNVVVREFANFEVELEFRGFVYAKKLTAITQYNQFCYFPRVVKNKEYLHKVMKQFIEEELVQKVSLNNFVIDIILISDSTDQPYSNLKVYIVEINPFAEFAGEGLFSWTDPHEVAILKGRSPFEFRVVEKPPKDAIKLIDKEWRTFVEADKD
;
A
#
# COMPACT_ATOMS: atom_id res chain seq x y z
N MET A 1 1.52 -1.79 21.51
CA MET A 1 1.76 -0.36 21.83
C MET A 1 1.03 -0.03 23.12
N SER A 2 1.59 0.77 24.03
CA SER A 2 0.85 1.19 25.23
C SER A 2 -0.28 2.16 24.88
N LEU A 3 -1.29 2.26 25.76
CA LEU A 3 -2.38 3.21 25.62
C LEU A 3 -1.88 4.66 25.71
N GLU A 4 -0.85 4.90 26.52
CA GLU A 4 -0.23 6.20 26.72
C GLU A 4 0.53 6.65 25.46
N ALA A 5 1.27 5.74 24.81
CA ALA A 5 1.90 6.04 23.52
C ALA A 5 0.85 6.36 22.45
N ALA A 6 -0.26 5.60 22.39
CA ALA A 6 -1.35 5.88 21.46
C ALA A 6 -1.96 7.28 21.68
N LYS A 7 -2.24 7.64 22.93
CA LYS A 7 -2.73 8.98 23.30
C LYS A 7 -1.73 10.08 22.94
N ALA A 8 -0.45 9.86 23.19
CA ALA A 8 0.61 10.82 22.87
C ALA A 8 0.78 11.03 21.36
N ILE A 9 0.65 9.98 20.53
CA ILE A 9 0.63 10.13 19.07
C ILE A 9 -0.56 10.98 18.62
N MET A 10 -1.75 10.73 19.18
CA MET A 10 -2.96 11.51 18.84
C MET A 10 -2.81 12.98 19.23
N GLU A 11 -2.29 13.26 20.43
CA GLU A 11 -2.03 14.64 20.88
C GLU A 11 -1.02 15.33 19.95
N GLY A 12 0.10 14.67 19.66
CA GLY A 12 1.14 15.20 18.79
C GLY A 12 0.64 15.48 17.36
N TYR A 13 -0.19 14.60 16.82
CA TYR A 13 -0.86 14.81 15.53
C TYR A 13 -1.73 16.08 15.56
N THR A 14 -2.58 16.23 16.57
CA THR A 14 -3.45 17.42 16.73
C THR A 14 -2.63 18.70 16.88
N LYS A 15 -1.60 18.69 17.72
CA LYS A 15 -0.71 19.84 17.90
C LYS A 15 -0.01 20.25 16.62
N ARG A 16 0.49 19.27 15.86
CA ARG A 16 1.11 19.52 14.55
C ARG A 16 0.13 20.10 13.54
N ALA A 17 -1.10 19.60 13.50
CA ALA A 17 -2.15 20.14 12.63
C ALA A 17 -2.51 21.60 12.98
N ASN A 18 -2.42 21.97 14.26
CA ASN A 18 -2.65 23.33 14.74
C ASN A 18 -1.42 24.25 14.66
N ASN A 19 -0.28 23.78 14.14
CA ASN A 19 1.02 24.46 14.20
C ASN A 19 1.45 24.85 15.63
N GLU A 20 1.05 24.06 16.63
CA GLU A 20 1.47 24.25 18.01
C GLU A 20 2.89 23.66 18.23
N PRO A 21 3.75 24.32 19.00
CA PRO A 21 5.03 23.75 19.41
C PRO A 21 4.80 22.44 20.17
N TRP A 22 5.45 21.38 19.72
CA TRP A 22 5.41 20.09 20.38
C TRP A 22 6.67 19.29 20.07
N ASP A 23 7.27 18.73 21.11
CA ASP A 23 8.48 17.92 21.00
C ASP A 23 8.20 16.53 21.58
N TRP A 24 8.01 15.56 20.71
CA TRP A 24 7.72 14.19 21.10
C TRP A 24 8.85 13.55 21.91
N LYS A 25 10.08 14.06 21.80
CA LYS A 25 11.25 13.55 22.54
C LYS A 25 11.16 13.82 24.04
N GLN A 26 10.24 14.68 24.46
CA GLN A 26 9.93 14.92 25.88
C GLN A 26 8.87 13.94 26.43
N ASN A 27 8.31 13.07 25.59
CA ASN A 27 7.33 12.07 26.00
C ASN A 27 8.00 10.69 26.15
N ASP A 28 8.11 10.20 27.38
CA ASP A 28 8.77 8.93 27.71
C ASP A 28 8.19 7.72 26.98
N HIS A 29 6.88 7.71 26.70
CA HIS A 29 6.24 6.59 26.01
C HIS A 29 6.59 6.57 24.51
N LEU A 30 6.76 7.74 23.89
CA LEU A 30 7.15 7.83 22.49
C LEU A 30 8.65 7.56 22.30
N THR A 31 9.50 8.04 23.21
CA THR A 31 10.93 7.70 23.20
C THR A 31 11.15 6.21 23.44
N GLN A 32 10.40 5.60 24.34
CA GLN A 32 10.42 4.15 24.55
C GLN A 32 9.96 3.39 23.29
N LEU A 33 8.87 3.82 22.65
CA LEU A 33 8.38 3.18 21.42
C LEU A 33 9.39 3.29 20.27
N ALA A 34 10.01 4.45 20.09
CA ALA A 34 11.07 4.64 19.09
C ALA A 34 12.26 3.69 19.37
N ALA A 35 12.72 3.61 20.62
CA ALA A 35 13.83 2.72 21.00
C ALA A 35 13.49 1.24 20.78
N GLN A 36 12.25 0.83 21.04
CA GLN A 36 11.78 -0.54 20.76
C GLN A 36 11.82 -0.86 19.26
N ILE A 37 11.44 0.08 18.40
CA ILE A 37 11.51 -0.07 16.94
C ILE A 37 12.97 -0.20 16.49
N ASP A 38 13.86 0.65 17.02
CA ASP A 38 15.29 0.57 16.73
C ASP A 38 15.92 -0.74 17.19
N GLN A 39 15.49 -1.27 18.33
CA GLN A 39 15.94 -2.57 18.83
C GLN A 39 15.48 -3.70 17.91
N LEU A 40 14.20 -3.72 17.49
CA LEU A 40 13.69 -4.73 16.55
C LEU A 40 14.43 -4.69 15.21
N LYS A 41 14.72 -3.49 14.71
CA LYS A 41 15.46 -3.28 13.46
C LYS A 41 16.84 -3.95 13.47
N GLN A 42 17.50 -4.08 14.62
CA GLN A 42 18.84 -4.70 14.70
C GLN A 42 18.86 -6.15 14.18
N GLY A 43 17.71 -6.84 14.17
CA GLY A 43 17.58 -8.18 13.63
C GLY A 43 17.39 -8.25 12.11
N PHE A 44 17.27 -7.13 11.42
CA PHE A 44 16.98 -7.08 9.99
C PHE A 44 18.25 -6.95 9.14
N GLN A 45 18.20 -7.49 7.93
CA GLN A 45 19.31 -7.48 6.97
C GLN A 45 19.38 -6.18 6.17
N THR A 46 18.29 -5.39 6.16
CA THR A 46 18.20 -4.10 5.48
C THR A 46 18.27 -2.93 6.46
N LYS A 47 18.78 -1.79 5.96
CA LYS A 47 18.76 -0.52 6.69
C LYS A 47 17.36 0.12 6.70
N ASP A 48 16.52 -0.25 5.75
CA ASP A 48 15.21 0.35 5.54
C ASP A 48 14.11 -0.55 6.06
N ILE A 49 13.21 0.03 6.85
CA ILE A 49 12.10 -0.65 7.48
C ILE A 49 10.79 0.03 7.11
N PHE A 50 9.71 -0.69 7.35
CA PHE A 50 8.35 -0.25 7.22
C PHE A 50 7.63 -0.49 8.55
N VAL A 51 6.81 0.47 8.99
CA VAL A 51 5.98 0.35 10.19
C VAL A 51 4.50 0.52 9.87
N ARG A 52 3.65 -0.31 10.50
CA ARG A 52 2.19 -0.17 10.47
C ARG A 52 1.58 -0.44 11.84
N LEU A 53 0.31 -0.06 11.98
CA LEU A 53 -0.52 -0.52 13.09
C LEU A 53 -1.18 -1.87 12.74
N SER A 54 -1.90 -2.46 13.69
CA SER A 54 -2.60 -3.74 13.48
C SER A 54 -3.42 -3.75 12.18
N SER A 55 -4.20 -2.71 11.94
CA SER A 55 -5.21 -2.65 10.87
C SER A 55 -4.76 -1.98 9.59
N ARG A 56 -3.86 -0.98 9.63
CA ARG A 56 -3.47 -0.27 8.40
C ARG A 56 -2.08 0.38 8.45
N SER A 57 -1.60 0.70 7.26
CA SER A 57 -0.36 1.43 6.99
C SER A 57 -0.60 2.95 6.87
N PRO A 58 0.32 3.81 7.32
CA PRO A 58 0.19 5.28 7.24
C PRO A 58 0.49 5.85 5.83
N LYS A 59 -0.12 5.29 4.78
CA LYS A 59 0.16 5.65 3.37
C LYS A 59 -0.05 7.15 3.08
N ASP A 60 -0.99 7.79 3.77
CA ASP A 60 -1.34 9.22 3.64
C ASP A 60 -0.29 10.20 4.20
N ALA A 61 0.68 9.71 4.98
CA ALA A 61 1.82 10.54 5.40
C ALA A 61 2.66 11.06 4.21
N ALA A 62 2.48 10.47 3.02
CA ALA A 62 3.06 10.93 1.76
C ALA A 62 2.62 12.34 1.34
N ILE A 63 1.52 12.88 1.87
CA ILE A 63 0.97 14.18 1.46
C ILE A 63 1.77 15.37 2.07
N GLY A 64 2.72 15.10 2.98
CA GLY A 64 3.58 16.10 3.62
C GLY A 64 4.78 16.56 2.78
N GLN A 65 5.62 17.44 3.36
CA GLN A 65 6.83 17.98 2.70
C GLN A 65 7.75 16.88 2.16
N ARG A 66 7.92 15.79 2.90
CA ARG A 66 8.75 14.65 2.49
C ARG A 66 8.28 14.04 1.16
N GLY A 67 6.97 13.93 0.94
CA GLY A 67 6.45 13.31 -0.27
C GLY A 67 6.53 14.21 -1.50
N VAL A 68 6.65 15.53 -1.36
CA VAL A 68 6.79 16.44 -2.52
C VAL A 68 8.05 16.10 -3.33
N GLY A 69 9.19 15.90 -2.66
CA GLY A 69 10.44 15.54 -3.34
C GLY A 69 10.36 14.17 -4.02
N ILE A 70 9.79 13.19 -3.32
CA ILE A 70 9.59 11.83 -3.85
C ILE A 70 8.67 11.85 -5.08
N TYR A 71 7.58 12.62 -5.02
CA TYR A 71 6.61 12.77 -6.10
C TYR A 71 7.24 13.37 -7.36
N LYS A 72 8.04 14.44 -7.22
CA LYS A 72 8.76 15.06 -8.35
C LYS A 72 9.68 14.05 -9.05
N GLU A 73 10.49 13.33 -8.28
CA GLU A 73 11.40 12.33 -8.82
C GLU A 73 10.65 11.16 -9.46
N ALA A 74 9.56 10.70 -8.86
CA ALA A 74 8.71 9.66 -9.43
C ALA A 74 8.09 10.11 -10.76
N LYS A 75 7.49 11.31 -10.82
CA LYS A 75 6.89 11.91 -12.03
C LYS A 75 7.93 11.95 -13.16
N LYS A 76 9.15 12.43 -12.88
CA LYS A 76 10.26 12.47 -13.86
C LYS A 76 10.62 11.09 -14.40
N LYS A 77 10.76 10.08 -13.52
CA LYS A 77 11.07 8.70 -13.93
C LYS A 77 9.96 8.09 -14.79
N ILE A 78 8.70 8.33 -14.43
CA ILE A 78 7.54 7.81 -15.17
C ILE A 78 7.46 8.43 -16.58
N VAL A 79 7.71 9.73 -16.71
CA VAL A 79 7.76 10.40 -18.03
C VAL A 79 8.88 9.82 -18.91
N ALA A 80 10.07 9.61 -18.33
CA ALA A 80 11.19 8.99 -19.04
C ALA A 80 10.85 7.56 -19.51
N LEU A 81 10.23 6.75 -18.63
CA LEU A 81 9.78 5.40 -18.95
C LEU A 81 8.71 5.39 -20.05
N ALA A 82 7.72 6.29 -19.99
CA ALA A 82 6.69 6.39 -21.02
C ALA A 82 7.31 6.69 -22.40
N THR A 83 8.35 7.54 -22.43
CA THR A 83 9.10 7.85 -23.65
C THR A 83 9.85 6.63 -24.17
N GLU A 84 10.57 5.90 -23.29
CA GLU A 84 11.30 4.67 -23.64
C GLU A 84 10.37 3.59 -24.21
N LEU A 85 9.18 3.44 -23.63
CA LEU A 85 8.17 2.47 -24.05
C LEU A 85 7.39 2.91 -25.31
N ASN A 86 7.60 4.14 -25.79
CA ASN A 86 6.76 4.76 -26.81
C ASN A 86 5.26 4.65 -26.47
N ASP A 87 4.92 4.88 -25.19
CA ASP A 87 3.55 4.82 -24.69
C ASP A 87 2.77 6.05 -25.13
N THR A 88 1.80 5.83 -26.01
CA THR A 88 0.91 6.88 -26.55
C THR A 88 -0.43 6.97 -25.82
N LEU A 89 -0.71 6.06 -24.89
CA LEU A 89 -1.97 6.03 -24.16
C LEU A 89 -1.90 6.83 -22.86
N SER A 90 -0.77 6.75 -22.14
CA SER A 90 -0.63 7.45 -20.85
C SER A 90 -0.91 8.94 -20.96
N THR A 91 -1.81 9.41 -20.09
CA THR A 91 -2.13 10.83 -19.96
C THR A 91 -1.26 11.49 -18.88
N GLU A 92 -1.29 12.82 -18.83
CA GLU A 92 -0.69 13.56 -17.73
C GLU A 92 -1.32 13.17 -16.38
N ASP A 93 -2.65 13.03 -16.33
CA ASP A 93 -3.36 12.58 -15.13
C ASP A 93 -2.90 11.18 -14.69
N ASN A 94 -2.71 10.25 -15.63
CA ASN A 94 -2.18 8.92 -15.34
C ASN A 94 -0.77 9.00 -14.74
N THR A 95 0.08 9.86 -15.30
CA THR A 95 1.45 10.09 -14.82
C THR A 95 1.44 10.63 -13.39
N LYS A 96 0.57 11.61 -13.12
CA LYS A 96 0.38 12.20 -11.80
C LYS A 96 -0.10 11.16 -10.78
N LEU A 97 -1.07 10.34 -11.13
CA LEU A 97 -1.59 9.26 -10.27
C LEU A 97 -0.55 8.16 -10.01
N HIS A 98 0.21 7.76 -11.03
CA HIS A 98 1.28 6.79 -10.87
C HIS A 98 2.37 7.35 -9.95
N ALA A 99 2.81 8.60 -10.16
CA ALA A 99 3.78 9.25 -9.29
C ALA A 99 3.28 9.35 -7.84
N LEU A 100 1.99 9.65 -7.65
CA LEU A 100 1.36 9.66 -6.33
C LEU A 100 1.44 8.29 -5.66
N TYR A 101 1.19 7.22 -6.41
CA TYR A 101 1.22 5.86 -5.87
C TYR A 101 2.64 5.43 -5.45
N VAL A 102 3.64 5.72 -6.28
CA VAL A 102 5.07 5.56 -5.92
C VAL A 102 5.37 6.34 -4.65
N THR A 103 4.90 7.58 -4.56
CA THR A 103 5.10 8.44 -3.38
C THR A 103 4.48 7.85 -2.12
N GLY A 104 3.27 7.31 -2.23
CA GLY A 104 2.56 6.64 -1.13
C GLY A 104 3.33 5.44 -0.57
N THR A 105 4.01 4.68 -1.42
CA THR A 105 4.84 3.54 -1.01
C THR A 105 6.19 3.99 -0.45
N GLU A 106 6.92 4.85 -1.15
CA GLU A 106 8.25 5.30 -0.73
C GLU A 106 8.22 6.19 0.52
N ALA A 107 7.12 6.89 0.80
CA ALA A 107 6.96 7.63 2.05
C ALA A 107 6.98 6.73 3.29
N LEU A 108 6.64 5.45 3.12
CA LEU A 108 6.66 4.45 4.20
C LEU A 108 8.06 3.90 4.51
N ARG A 109 9.03 4.13 3.62
CA ARG A 109 10.41 3.69 3.79
C ARG A 109 11.09 4.54 4.86
N ILE A 110 11.44 3.95 5.99
CA ILE A 110 12.08 4.67 7.10
C ILE A 110 13.30 3.88 7.62
N GLN A 111 14.11 4.49 8.47
CA GLN A 111 15.38 3.92 8.90
C GLN A 111 15.52 3.80 10.42
N ASN A 112 14.62 4.35 11.22
CA ASN A 112 14.73 4.30 12.68
C ASN A 112 13.40 4.61 13.36
N GLY A 113 13.38 4.45 14.68
CA GLY A 113 12.25 4.73 15.54
C GLY A 113 11.81 6.19 15.48
N GLU A 114 12.74 7.15 15.38
CA GLU A 114 12.42 8.58 15.23
C GLU A 114 11.57 8.83 13.97
N GLN A 115 12.00 8.31 12.81
CA GLN A 115 11.24 8.41 11.57
C GLN A 115 9.91 7.64 11.64
N ALA A 116 9.82 6.58 12.44
CA ALA A 116 8.56 5.86 12.67
C ALA A 116 7.54 6.71 13.45
N ILE A 117 7.99 7.39 14.51
CA ILE A 117 7.15 8.30 15.27
C ILE A 117 6.70 9.47 14.38
N ASP A 118 7.62 10.08 13.62
CA ASP A 118 7.28 11.15 12.67
C ASP A 118 6.25 10.71 11.63
N LEU A 119 6.38 9.48 11.12
CA LEU A 119 5.43 8.89 10.16
C LEU A 119 4.03 8.76 10.79
N PHE A 120 3.95 8.28 12.03
CA PHE A 120 2.68 8.18 12.74
C PHE A 120 2.03 9.54 13.01
N LEU A 121 2.83 10.53 13.43
CA LEU A 121 2.38 11.90 13.66
C LEU A 121 1.94 12.63 12.38
N SER A 122 2.22 12.06 11.20
CA SER A 122 1.90 12.66 9.90
C SER A 122 0.70 12.01 9.20
N SER A 123 0.17 10.92 9.75
CA SER A 123 -0.91 10.16 9.10
C SER A 123 -2.24 10.41 9.82
N ALA A 124 -3.21 10.94 9.08
CA ALA A 124 -4.60 11.07 9.50
C ALA A 124 -5.26 9.69 9.62
N ARG A 125 -4.97 8.79 8.68
CA ARG A 125 -5.59 7.45 8.61
C ARG A 125 -5.33 6.62 9.86
N ILE A 126 -4.16 6.71 10.46
CA ILE A 126 -3.88 5.95 11.68
C ILE A 126 -4.54 6.56 12.93
N GLN A 127 -4.92 7.85 12.89
CA GLN A 127 -5.60 8.47 14.03
C GLN A 127 -6.96 7.82 14.28
N ASP A 128 -7.63 7.36 13.23
CA ASP A 128 -8.86 6.57 13.36
C ASP A 128 -8.62 5.28 14.14
N ASP A 129 -7.56 4.54 13.80
CA ASP A 129 -7.21 3.29 14.47
C ASP A 129 -6.82 3.52 15.93
N LEU A 130 -6.04 4.57 16.21
CA LEU A 130 -5.68 4.95 17.58
C LEU A 130 -6.91 5.35 18.39
N ARG A 131 -7.84 6.13 17.82
CA ARG A 131 -9.11 6.47 18.47
C ARG A 131 -9.89 5.22 18.84
N GLN A 132 -10.09 4.29 17.89
CA GLN A 132 -10.78 3.03 18.15
C GLN A 132 -10.10 2.21 19.24
N TYR A 133 -8.77 2.10 19.20
CA TYR A 133 -8.01 1.43 20.26
C TYR A 133 -8.21 2.08 21.63
N THR A 134 -8.20 3.41 21.71
CA THR A 134 -8.40 4.11 22.99
C THR A 134 -9.81 3.95 23.57
N LEU A 135 -10.82 3.72 22.72
CA LEU A 135 -12.18 3.41 23.14
C LEU A 135 -12.33 1.95 23.57
N HIS A 136 -11.50 1.05 23.04
CA HIS A 136 -11.53 -0.39 23.28
C HIS A 136 -10.14 -0.94 23.68
N PRO A 137 -9.57 -0.51 24.82
CA PRO A 137 -8.17 -0.77 25.18
C PRO A 137 -7.88 -2.24 25.51
N ASN A 138 -8.91 -3.09 25.63
CA ASN A 138 -8.77 -4.52 25.93
C ASN A 138 -8.47 -5.37 24.68
N GLN A 139 -8.35 -4.76 23.50
CA GLN A 139 -7.98 -5.45 22.26
C GLN A 139 -6.47 -5.34 22.01
N ASP A 140 -5.88 -6.41 21.46
CA ASP A 140 -4.48 -6.40 21.07
C ASP A 140 -4.21 -5.34 19.99
N PHE A 141 -3.31 -4.39 20.32
CA PHE A 141 -2.93 -3.33 19.41
C PHE A 141 -1.42 -3.27 19.22
N ASN A 142 -1.01 -3.63 18.00
CA ASN A 142 0.37 -3.90 17.67
C ASN A 142 0.94 -2.81 16.76
N VAL A 143 2.21 -2.48 17.00
CA VAL A 143 3.06 -1.85 16.00
C VAL A 143 3.83 -2.97 15.34
N VAL A 144 3.68 -3.11 14.04
CA VAL A 144 4.35 -4.12 13.25
C VAL A 144 5.51 -3.46 12.52
N VAL A 145 6.71 -3.98 12.74
CA VAL A 145 7.94 -3.53 12.06
C VAL A 145 8.35 -4.62 11.07
N ARG A 146 8.59 -4.25 9.81
CA ARG A 146 9.02 -5.18 8.74
C ARG A 146 10.20 -4.60 7.98
N GLU A 147 10.98 -5.45 7.35
CA GLU A 147 11.92 -5.02 6.32
C GLU A 147 11.17 -4.31 5.19
N PHE A 148 11.67 -3.15 4.76
CA PHE A 148 11.12 -2.48 3.58
C PHE A 148 11.66 -3.16 2.33
N ALA A 149 10.76 -3.75 1.54
CA ALA A 149 11.10 -4.31 0.24
C ALA A 149 10.85 -3.25 -0.84
N ASN A 150 11.86 -2.96 -1.65
CA ASN A 150 11.70 -2.10 -2.81
C ASN A 150 11.07 -2.90 -3.97
N PHE A 151 10.02 -2.38 -4.59
CA PHE A 151 9.32 -3.04 -5.69
C PHE A 151 8.67 -2.00 -6.62
N GLU A 152 8.41 -2.41 -7.86
CA GLU A 152 7.67 -1.58 -8.81
C GLU A 152 6.19 -1.53 -8.38
N VAL A 153 5.65 -0.35 -8.05
CA VAL A 153 4.28 -0.25 -7.49
C VAL A 153 3.18 -0.80 -8.40
N GLU A 154 3.42 -0.83 -9.72
CA GLU A 154 2.52 -1.45 -10.70
C GLU A 154 2.42 -2.98 -10.57
N LEU A 155 3.35 -3.61 -9.84
CA LEU A 155 3.38 -5.05 -9.54
C LEU A 155 2.72 -5.40 -8.20
N GLU A 156 1.85 -4.52 -7.66
CA GLU A 156 0.94 -4.83 -6.56
C GLU A 156 -0.41 -5.33 -7.10
N PHE A 157 -0.85 -6.49 -6.63
CA PHE A 157 -2.09 -7.13 -7.03
C PHE A 157 -2.89 -7.62 -5.83
N ARG A 158 -4.19 -7.82 -6.07
CA ARG A 158 -5.11 -8.42 -5.11
C ARG A 158 -5.71 -9.69 -5.70
N GLY A 159 -5.60 -10.79 -4.97
CA GLY A 159 -6.23 -12.06 -5.26
C GLY A 159 -7.43 -12.32 -4.38
N PHE A 160 -8.43 -13.00 -4.93
CA PHE A 160 -9.62 -13.46 -4.20
C PHE A 160 -9.59 -14.97 -4.14
N VAL A 161 -9.63 -15.52 -2.93
CA VAL A 161 -9.66 -16.96 -2.70
C VAL A 161 -10.99 -17.31 -2.06
N TYR A 162 -11.71 -18.25 -2.65
CA TYR A 162 -12.99 -18.75 -2.14
C TYR A 162 -13.02 -20.27 -2.25
N ALA A 163 -13.46 -20.94 -1.18
CA ALA A 163 -13.46 -22.39 -1.06
C ALA A 163 -12.10 -23.01 -1.44
N LYS A 164 -11.00 -22.43 -0.93
CA LYS A 164 -9.61 -22.85 -1.23
C LYS A 164 -9.23 -22.82 -2.71
N LYS A 165 -9.88 -21.98 -3.51
CA LYS A 165 -9.55 -21.79 -4.92
C LYS A 165 -9.35 -20.31 -5.21
N LEU A 166 -8.34 -19.98 -6.00
CA LEU A 166 -8.18 -18.64 -6.55
C LEU A 166 -9.30 -18.40 -7.58
N THR A 167 -10.13 -17.38 -7.34
CA THR A 167 -11.32 -17.09 -8.14
C THR A 167 -11.18 -15.84 -8.98
N ALA A 168 -10.38 -14.86 -8.54
CA ALA A 168 -10.11 -13.65 -9.29
C ALA A 168 -8.77 -13.02 -8.89
N ILE A 169 -8.19 -12.25 -9.81
CA ILE A 169 -7.08 -11.33 -9.54
C ILE A 169 -7.42 -9.95 -10.12
N THR A 170 -7.04 -8.89 -9.42
CA THR A 170 -7.08 -7.51 -9.91
C THR A 170 -5.74 -6.82 -9.69
N GLN A 171 -5.37 -5.91 -10.60
CA GLN A 171 -4.44 -4.82 -10.30
C GLN A 171 -4.88 -4.09 -9.03
N TYR A 172 -3.95 -3.80 -8.11
CA TYR A 172 -4.30 -3.19 -6.82
C TYR A 172 -4.78 -1.75 -6.98
N ASN A 173 -4.02 -0.90 -7.69
CA ASN A 173 -4.40 0.49 -7.91
C ASN A 173 -5.25 0.66 -9.17
N GLN A 174 -6.57 0.63 -9.02
CA GLN A 174 -7.53 0.80 -10.11
C GLN A 174 -7.52 2.17 -10.82
N PHE A 175 -6.85 3.17 -10.24
CA PHE A 175 -6.82 4.54 -10.79
C PHE A 175 -5.69 4.76 -11.80
N CYS A 176 -4.73 3.83 -11.87
CA CYS A 176 -3.56 3.95 -12.73
C CYS A 176 -3.60 2.95 -13.89
N TYR A 177 -3.25 3.40 -15.08
CA TYR A 177 -2.89 2.56 -16.21
C TYR A 177 -1.39 2.28 -16.19
N PHE A 178 -1.02 1.01 -16.28
CA PHE A 178 0.37 0.57 -16.33
C PHE A 178 0.64 -0.21 -17.63
N PRO A 179 1.31 0.40 -18.63
CA PRO A 179 1.48 -0.23 -19.94
C PRO A 179 2.28 -1.54 -19.86
N ARG A 180 3.27 -1.62 -18.98
CA ARG A 180 4.06 -2.84 -18.77
C ARG A 180 3.23 -3.98 -18.15
N VAL A 181 2.27 -3.67 -17.27
CA VAL A 181 1.36 -4.68 -16.70
C VAL A 181 0.47 -5.25 -17.79
N VAL A 182 -0.11 -4.40 -18.64
CA VAL A 182 -0.95 -4.85 -19.76
C VAL A 182 -0.15 -5.74 -20.72
N LYS A 183 1.07 -5.33 -21.09
CA LYS A 183 1.96 -6.09 -21.98
C LYS A 183 2.33 -7.47 -21.41
N ASN A 184 2.46 -7.59 -20.08
CA ASN A 184 2.92 -8.81 -19.41
C ASN A 184 1.79 -9.58 -18.69
N LYS A 185 0.52 -9.26 -18.94
CA LYS A 185 -0.65 -9.78 -18.21
C LYS A 185 -0.67 -11.31 -18.11
N GLU A 186 -0.38 -12.01 -19.19
CA GLU A 186 -0.38 -13.48 -19.23
C GLU A 186 0.74 -14.09 -18.37
N TYR A 187 1.94 -13.52 -18.42
CA TYR A 187 3.08 -13.96 -17.61
C TYR A 187 2.80 -13.73 -16.12
N LEU A 188 2.33 -12.53 -15.76
CA LEU A 188 1.97 -12.17 -14.39
C LEU A 188 0.89 -13.11 -13.83
N HIS A 189 -0.14 -13.39 -14.63
CA HIS A 189 -1.19 -14.34 -14.26
C HIS A 189 -0.61 -15.72 -13.93
N LYS A 190 0.26 -16.25 -14.80
CA LYS A 190 0.88 -17.56 -14.58
C LYS A 190 1.68 -17.60 -13.27
N VAL A 191 2.52 -16.59 -13.03
CA VAL A 191 3.36 -16.50 -11.82
C VAL A 191 2.50 -16.43 -10.56
N MET A 192 1.50 -15.54 -10.52
CA MET A 192 0.63 -15.36 -9.36
C MET A 192 -0.24 -16.61 -9.10
N LYS A 193 -0.84 -17.16 -10.14
CA LYS A 193 -1.70 -18.34 -10.03
C LYS A 193 -0.92 -19.54 -9.50
N GLN A 194 0.28 -19.78 -10.01
CA GLN A 194 1.14 -20.87 -9.56
C GLN A 194 1.43 -20.75 -8.06
N PHE A 195 1.94 -19.59 -7.62
CA PHE A 195 2.23 -19.37 -6.19
C PHE A 195 0.99 -19.53 -5.31
N ILE A 196 -0.14 -18.91 -5.70
CA ILE A 196 -1.34 -18.91 -4.85
C ILE A 196 -1.93 -20.32 -4.74
N GLU A 197 -2.12 -21.02 -5.85
CA GLU A 197 -2.81 -22.32 -5.84
C GLU A 197 -1.91 -23.45 -5.36
N GLU A 198 -0.64 -23.46 -5.75
CA GLU A 198 0.26 -24.59 -5.48
C GLU A 198 0.96 -24.45 -4.13
N GLU A 199 1.25 -23.23 -3.67
CA GLU A 199 2.02 -23.02 -2.44
C GLU A 199 1.20 -22.43 -1.30
N LEU A 200 0.42 -21.38 -1.57
CA LEU A 200 -0.21 -20.59 -0.51
C LEU A 200 -1.47 -21.23 0.07
N VAL A 201 -2.41 -21.64 -0.80
CA VAL A 201 -3.74 -22.14 -0.41
C VAL A 201 -3.64 -23.30 0.58
N GLN A 202 -2.60 -24.13 0.46
CA GLN A 202 -2.35 -25.28 1.34
C GLN A 202 -1.84 -24.86 2.73
N LYS A 203 -1.22 -23.69 2.86
CA LYS A 203 -0.60 -23.19 4.11
C LYS A 203 -1.53 -22.30 4.93
N VAL A 204 -2.50 -21.64 4.29
CA VAL A 204 -3.47 -20.78 4.97
C VAL A 204 -4.62 -21.64 5.49
N SER A 205 -5.02 -21.47 6.75
CA SER A 205 -6.14 -22.25 7.33
C SER A 205 -7.52 -21.79 6.84
N LEU A 206 -7.67 -20.52 6.48
CA LEU A 206 -8.92 -19.91 6.01
C LEU A 206 -9.39 -20.50 4.67
N ASN A 207 -10.70 -20.77 4.55
CA ASN A 207 -11.31 -21.24 3.28
C ASN A 207 -11.50 -20.10 2.27
N ASN A 208 -11.82 -18.90 2.77
CA ASN A 208 -12.11 -17.74 1.97
C ASN A 208 -11.29 -16.56 2.51
N PHE A 209 -10.56 -15.88 1.65
CA PHE A 209 -9.79 -14.70 2.01
C PHE A 209 -9.48 -13.85 0.78
N VAL A 210 -9.17 -12.59 1.01
CA VAL A 210 -8.57 -11.69 0.02
C VAL A 210 -7.10 -11.57 0.35
N ILE A 211 -6.23 -11.60 -0.65
CA ILE A 211 -4.79 -11.49 -0.46
C ILE A 211 -4.22 -10.35 -1.28
N ASP A 212 -3.41 -9.52 -0.64
CA ASP A 212 -2.57 -8.53 -1.29
C ASP A 212 -1.18 -9.10 -1.49
N ILE A 213 -0.68 -9.02 -2.71
CA ILE A 213 0.63 -9.52 -3.11
C ILE A 213 1.41 -8.46 -3.88
N ILE A 214 2.73 -8.53 -3.76
CA ILE A 214 3.66 -7.81 -4.63
C ILE A 214 4.56 -8.82 -5.34
N LEU A 215 4.97 -8.46 -6.56
CA LEU A 215 5.97 -9.23 -7.29
C LEU A 215 7.28 -8.44 -7.33
N ILE A 216 8.38 -9.13 -7.03
CA ILE A 216 9.72 -8.53 -7.00
C ILE A 216 10.61 -9.34 -7.93
N SER A 217 11.23 -8.65 -8.89
CA SER A 217 12.27 -9.21 -9.76
C SER A 217 13.59 -9.32 -8.99
N ASP A 218 14.38 -10.34 -9.29
CA ASP A 218 15.77 -10.41 -8.84
C ASP A 218 16.71 -9.51 -9.66
N SER A 219 16.21 -8.90 -10.73
CA SER A 219 16.93 -7.96 -11.59
C SER A 219 16.32 -6.57 -11.54
N THR A 220 17.16 -5.56 -11.31
CA THR A 220 16.78 -4.15 -11.40
C THR A 220 16.55 -3.69 -12.84
N ASP A 221 17.26 -4.30 -13.80
CA ASP A 221 17.22 -3.90 -15.22
C ASP A 221 16.10 -4.61 -15.98
N GLN A 222 15.61 -5.74 -15.45
CA GLN A 222 14.53 -6.53 -16.02
C GLN A 222 13.42 -6.72 -14.98
N PRO A 223 12.58 -5.70 -14.74
CA PRO A 223 11.57 -5.73 -13.68
C PRO A 223 10.47 -6.78 -13.88
N TYR A 224 10.42 -7.44 -15.05
CA TYR A 224 9.44 -8.47 -15.41
C TYR A 224 10.06 -9.86 -15.65
N SER A 225 11.27 -10.11 -15.16
CA SER A 225 11.91 -11.44 -15.19
C SER A 225 12.00 -12.05 -13.80
N ASN A 226 12.01 -13.38 -13.69
CA ASN A 226 12.28 -14.11 -12.43
C ASN A 226 11.48 -13.60 -11.22
N LEU A 227 10.21 -13.23 -11.44
CA LEU A 227 9.38 -12.63 -10.43
C LEU A 227 9.14 -13.59 -9.27
N LYS A 228 9.42 -13.12 -8.05
CA LYS A 228 9.03 -13.77 -6.80
C LYS A 228 7.80 -13.10 -6.23
N VAL A 229 6.84 -13.90 -5.76
CA VAL A 229 5.60 -13.40 -5.15
C VAL A 229 5.80 -13.27 -3.64
N TYR A 230 5.46 -12.10 -3.10
CA TYR A 230 5.45 -11.84 -1.66
C TYR A 230 4.05 -11.47 -1.21
N ILE A 231 3.67 -11.96 -0.03
CA ILE A 231 2.39 -11.64 0.61
C ILE A 231 2.55 -10.34 1.38
N VAL A 232 1.70 -9.35 1.07
CA VAL A 232 1.62 -8.10 1.82
C VAL A 232 0.66 -8.25 2.99
N GLU A 233 -0.56 -8.73 2.70
CA GLU A 233 -1.65 -8.80 3.67
C GLU A 233 -2.66 -9.90 3.29
N ILE A 234 -3.26 -10.55 4.28
CA ILE A 234 -4.40 -11.44 4.12
C ILE A 234 -5.57 -10.80 4.85
N ASN A 235 -6.62 -10.51 4.10
CA ASN A 235 -7.85 -9.90 4.59
C ASN A 235 -8.97 -10.95 4.61
N PRO A 236 -9.93 -10.85 5.54
CA PRO A 236 -11.17 -11.60 5.45
C PRO A 236 -11.89 -11.37 4.10
N PHE A 237 -12.61 -12.40 3.64
CA PHE A 237 -13.42 -12.32 2.42
C PHE A 237 -14.74 -11.58 2.69
N ALA A 238 -14.69 -10.24 2.62
CA ALA A 238 -15.82 -9.38 2.92
C ALA A 238 -15.65 -7.98 2.28
N GLU A 239 -16.74 -7.21 2.27
CA GLU A 239 -16.84 -5.89 1.62
C GLU A 239 -15.86 -4.84 2.14
N PHE A 240 -15.34 -4.99 3.36
CA PHE A 240 -14.33 -4.09 3.90
C PHE A 240 -12.94 -4.30 3.29
N ALA A 241 -12.69 -5.45 2.66
CA ALA A 241 -11.54 -5.60 1.79
C ALA A 241 -11.86 -4.90 0.47
N GLY A 242 -11.11 -3.85 0.12
CA GLY A 242 -11.26 -3.16 -1.17
C GLY A 242 -11.47 -4.10 -2.39
N GLU A 243 -12.33 -3.68 -3.31
CA GLU A 243 -12.78 -4.51 -4.42
C GLU A 243 -11.83 -4.49 -5.64
N GLY A 244 -10.95 -3.48 -5.74
CA GLY A 244 -10.14 -3.26 -6.93
C GLY A 244 -11.05 -3.14 -8.16
N LEU A 245 -10.73 -3.82 -9.26
CA LEU A 245 -11.53 -3.78 -10.50
C LEU A 245 -12.77 -4.69 -10.50
N PHE A 246 -13.23 -5.14 -9.33
CA PHE A 246 -14.48 -5.89 -9.15
C PHE A 246 -15.48 -5.09 -8.32
N SER A 247 -16.67 -5.64 -8.05
CA SER A 247 -17.57 -5.07 -7.05
C SER A 247 -18.12 -6.10 -6.07
N TRP A 248 -18.20 -5.72 -4.79
CA TRP A 248 -18.88 -6.52 -3.77
C TRP A 248 -20.41 -6.42 -3.82
N THR A 249 -20.94 -5.44 -4.55
CA THR A 249 -22.39 -5.14 -4.58
C THR A 249 -23.07 -5.60 -5.87
N ASP A 250 -22.31 -5.74 -6.96
CA ASP A 250 -22.83 -6.28 -8.21
C ASP A 250 -22.95 -7.81 -8.15
N PRO A 251 -24.14 -8.40 -8.40
CA PRO A 251 -24.34 -9.85 -8.30
C PRO A 251 -23.49 -10.69 -9.25
N HIS A 252 -23.18 -10.19 -10.45
CA HIS A 252 -22.34 -10.88 -11.42
C HIS A 252 -20.89 -10.89 -10.96
N GLU A 253 -20.41 -9.76 -10.46
CA GLU A 253 -19.06 -9.61 -9.90
C GLU A 253 -18.87 -10.52 -8.68
N VAL A 254 -19.83 -10.54 -7.76
CA VAL A 254 -19.82 -11.43 -6.59
C VAL A 254 -19.80 -12.90 -7.01
N ALA A 255 -20.45 -13.27 -8.12
CA ALA A 255 -20.40 -14.62 -8.65
C ALA A 255 -18.99 -15.00 -9.13
N ILE A 256 -18.25 -14.07 -9.75
CA ILE A 256 -16.83 -14.25 -10.08
C ILE A 256 -16.00 -14.41 -8.80
N LEU A 257 -16.12 -13.49 -7.85
CA LEU A 257 -15.35 -13.51 -6.60
C LEU A 257 -15.57 -14.81 -5.79
N LYS A 258 -16.76 -15.40 -5.84
CA LYS A 258 -17.11 -16.66 -5.16
C LYS A 258 -16.88 -17.92 -6.02
N GLY A 259 -16.29 -17.79 -7.21
CA GLY A 259 -15.99 -18.91 -8.10
C GLY A 259 -17.22 -19.61 -8.69
N ARG A 260 -18.35 -18.91 -8.74
CA ARG A 260 -19.60 -19.34 -9.41
C ARG A 260 -19.62 -18.98 -10.89
N SER A 261 -18.76 -18.04 -11.28
CA SER A 261 -18.43 -17.68 -12.66
C SER A 261 -16.97 -18.05 -12.97
N PRO A 262 -16.56 -18.08 -14.25
CA PRO A 262 -15.16 -18.31 -14.63
C PRO A 262 -14.19 -17.33 -13.94
N PHE A 263 -12.96 -17.79 -13.76
CA PHE A 263 -11.89 -16.96 -13.21
C PHE A 263 -11.61 -15.74 -14.10
N GLU A 264 -11.32 -14.59 -13.48
CA GLU A 264 -10.90 -13.39 -14.20
C GLU A 264 -9.64 -12.75 -13.60
N PHE A 265 -8.75 -12.30 -14.49
CA PHE A 265 -7.65 -11.40 -14.15
C PHE A 265 -7.86 -10.03 -14.82
N ARG A 266 -8.15 -9.02 -14.00
CA ARG A 266 -8.43 -7.65 -14.46
C ARG A 266 -7.27 -6.71 -14.18
N VAL A 267 -6.95 -5.89 -15.17
CA VAL A 267 -5.96 -4.81 -15.10
C VAL A 267 -6.55 -3.58 -15.78
N VAL A 268 -6.04 -2.40 -15.48
CA VAL A 268 -6.46 -1.18 -16.16
C VAL A 268 -5.84 -1.18 -17.55
N GLU A 269 -6.65 -1.35 -18.60
CA GLU A 269 -6.15 -1.50 -19.98
C GLU A 269 -5.94 -0.17 -20.71
N LYS A 270 -6.44 0.93 -20.13
CA LYS A 270 -6.29 2.30 -20.63
C LYS A 270 -6.48 3.30 -19.49
N PRO A 271 -5.88 4.50 -19.53
CA PRO A 271 -6.04 5.48 -18.45
C PRO A 271 -7.51 5.73 -18.10
N PRO A 272 -7.91 5.56 -16.83
CA PRO A 272 -9.30 5.79 -16.45
C PRO A 272 -9.61 7.29 -16.56
N LYS A 273 -10.77 7.62 -17.15
CA LYS A 273 -11.23 9.00 -17.25
C LYS A 273 -11.55 9.53 -15.85
N ASP A 274 -11.21 10.79 -15.61
CA ASP A 274 -11.56 11.49 -14.37
C ASP A 274 -11.04 10.82 -13.07
N ALA A 275 -10.03 9.94 -13.17
CA ALA A 275 -9.52 9.17 -12.03
C ALA A 275 -9.08 10.06 -10.85
N ILE A 276 -8.48 11.23 -11.12
CA ILE A 276 -8.10 12.21 -10.08
C ILE A 276 -9.32 12.72 -9.29
N LYS A 277 -10.50 12.77 -9.90
CA LYS A 277 -11.72 13.21 -9.20
C LYS A 277 -12.23 12.16 -8.21
N LEU A 278 -11.83 10.89 -8.40
CA LEU A 278 -12.29 9.75 -7.62
C LEU A 278 -11.39 9.44 -6.40
N ILE A 279 -10.19 10.01 -6.31
CA ILE A 279 -9.32 9.85 -5.13
C ILE A 279 -9.72 10.83 -4.02
N ASP A 280 -9.30 10.52 -2.78
CA ASP A 280 -9.61 11.35 -1.62
C ASP A 280 -9.15 12.79 -1.82
N LYS A 281 -9.85 13.71 -1.15
CA LYS A 281 -9.68 15.16 -1.33
C LYS A 281 -8.24 15.61 -1.09
N GLU A 282 -7.59 15.07 -0.07
CA GLU A 282 -6.23 15.42 0.33
C GLU A 282 -5.23 15.02 -0.76
N TRP A 283 -5.36 13.80 -1.31
CA TRP A 283 -4.54 13.29 -2.39
C TRP A 283 -4.73 14.10 -3.68
N ARG A 284 -5.98 14.41 -4.00
CA ARG A 284 -6.32 15.25 -5.15
C ARG A 284 -5.74 16.64 -5.01
N THR A 285 -5.90 17.27 -3.86
CA THR A 285 -5.31 18.60 -3.58
C THR A 285 -3.80 18.56 -3.73
N PHE A 286 -3.13 17.50 -3.27
CA PHE A 286 -1.68 17.33 -3.41
C PHE A 286 -1.24 17.23 -4.88
N VAL A 287 -1.97 16.45 -5.68
CA VAL A 287 -1.69 16.24 -7.11
C VAL A 287 -2.00 17.47 -7.95
N GLU A 288 -3.15 18.11 -7.71
CA GLU A 288 -3.64 19.29 -8.44
C GLU A 288 -2.85 20.55 -8.12
N ALA A 289 -2.23 20.63 -6.94
CA ALA A 289 -1.34 21.74 -6.60
C ALA A 289 -0.12 21.83 -7.54
N ASP A 290 0.09 20.83 -8.40
CA ASP A 290 1.17 20.69 -9.39
C ASP A 290 2.42 21.41 -8.93
N LYS A 291 2.92 20.93 -7.79
CA LYS A 291 4.09 21.48 -7.12
C LYS A 291 5.30 21.18 -7.99
N ASP A 292 5.47 21.92 -9.07
CA ASP A 292 6.67 21.96 -9.91
C ASP A 292 7.86 22.54 -9.13
#